data_AF-A0A9D7I6N7-F1
#
_entry.id   AF-A0A9D7I6N7-F1
#
_cell.length_a   1.000
_cell.length_b   1.000
_cell.length_c   1.000
_cell.angle_alpha   90.00
_cell.angle_beta   90.00
_cell.angle_gamma   90.00
#
_symmetry.space_group_name_H-M   'P 1'
#
loop_
_entity.id
_entity.type
_entity.pdbx_description
1 polymer ?
#
loop_
_entity_poly.entity_id
_entity_poly.type
_entity_poly.pdbx_seq_one_letter_code
_entity_poly.pdbx_strand_id
1 'polypeptide(L)'
;MIDFTKHRYNDPGQFMMATNSYGRQERFSADQGKTLYLSGMGASPEGNRPFRDSYDLGTKTAKRFWRSEAPFFEMPVAMMDASKGLF
;
A
#
# COMPACT_ATOMS: atom_id res chain seq x y z
N MET A 1 9.37 6.23 29.24
CA MET A 1 9.88 6.56 27.90
C MET A 1 8.98 5.85 26.90
N ILE A 2 8.20 6.59 26.11
CA ILE A 2 7.35 6.00 25.06
C ILE A 2 8.26 5.73 23.85
N ASP A 3 8.36 4.46 23.46
CA ASP A 3 9.16 4.03 22.33
C ASP A 3 8.42 4.36 21.02
N PHE A 4 8.71 5.53 20.43
CA PHE A 4 8.13 5.99 19.17
C PHE A 4 8.50 5.09 17.97
N THR A 5 9.51 4.22 18.08
CA THR A 5 9.94 3.34 17.00
C THR A 5 8.96 2.19 16.77
N LYS A 6 8.37 1.63 17.84
CA LYS A 6 7.40 0.53 17.76
C LYS A 6 6.12 0.89 17.01
N HIS A 7 5.64 2.13 17.14
CA HIS A 7 4.44 2.58 16.44
C HIS A 7 4.62 2.62 14.92
N ARG A 8 5.85 2.84 14.44
CA ARG A 8 6.13 2.96 12.99
C ARG A 8 6.22 1.61 12.28
N TYR A 9 6.56 0.54 13.01
CA TYR A 9 6.69 -0.81 12.43
C TYR A 9 5.32 -1.46 12.14
N ASN A 10 4.26 -0.99 12.82
CA ASN A 10 2.90 -1.48 12.65
C ASN A 10 2.02 -0.51 11.85
N ASP A 11 2.61 0.42 11.09
CA ASP A 11 1.87 1.34 10.23
C ASP A 11 1.16 0.56 9.11
N PRO A 12 -0.19 0.57 9.07
CA PRO A 12 -0.96 -0.11 8.02
C PRO A 12 -0.85 0.58 6.65
N GLY A 13 -0.21 1.75 6.60
CA GLY A 13 -0.10 2.59 5.42
C GLY A 13 -1.32 3.50 5.23
N GLN A 14 -1.40 4.10 4.05
CA GLN A 14 -2.46 5.00 3.63
C GLN A 14 -3.08 4.48 2.34
N PHE A 15 -4.39 4.68 2.19
CA PHE A 15 -5.06 4.32 0.94
C PHE A 15 -4.52 5.17 -0.21
N MET A 16 -4.17 4.49 -1.29
CA MET A 16 -3.73 5.10 -2.53
C MET A 16 -4.88 5.86 -3.19
N MET A 17 -4.54 6.93 -3.89
CA MET A 17 -5.49 7.76 -4.63
C MET A 17 -5.22 7.65 -6.13
N ALA A 18 -6.27 7.81 -6.92
CA ALA A 18 -6.20 7.93 -8.36
C ALA A 18 -7.16 9.02 -8.84
N THR A 19 -6.84 9.60 -9.98
CA THR A 19 -7.69 10.58 -10.65
C THR A 19 -8.66 9.85 -11.56
N ASN A 20 -9.97 10.09 -11.41
CA ASN A 20 -10.97 9.52 -12.29
C ASN A 20 -11.16 10.34 -13.59
N SER A 21 -12.02 9.84 -14.48
CA SER A 21 -12.32 10.48 -15.78
C SER A 21 -12.91 11.89 -15.66
N TYR A 22 -13.44 12.26 -14.48
CA TYR A 22 -13.95 13.59 -14.17
C TYR A 22 -12.91 14.51 -13.52
N GLY A 23 -11.64 14.08 -13.46
CA GLY A 23 -10.55 14.84 -12.84
C GLY A 23 -10.58 14.87 -11.31
N ARG A 24 -11.41 14.05 -10.66
CA ARG A 24 -11.55 14.01 -9.20
C ARG A 24 -10.64 12.94 -8.60
N GLN A 25 -10.12 13.21 -7.41
CA GLN A 25 -9.37 12.25 -6.62
C GLN A 25 -10.31 11.26 -5.94
N GLU A 26 -10.10 9.98 -6.20
CA GLU A 26 -10.80 8.87 -5.56
C GLU A 26 -9.82 7.82 -5.06
N ARG A 27 -10.30 6.89 -4.24
CA ARG A 27 -9.47 5.78 -3.76
C ARG A 27 -9.13 4.87 -4.93
N PHE A 28 -7.85 4.60 -5.11
CA PHE A 28 -7.42 3.68 -6.15
C PHE A 28 -7.94 2.28 -5.82
N SER A 29 -8.66 1.70 -6.78
CA SER A 29 -9.45 0.49 -6.59
C SER A 29 -9.44 -0.43 -7.80
N ALA A 30 -9.71 -1.70 -7.56
CA ALA A 30 -9.89 -2.75 -8.55
C ALA A 30 -11.19 -3.53 -8.28
N ASP A 31 -11.50 -4.51 -9.14
CA ASP A 31 -12.62 -5.44 -8.95
C ASP A 31 -13.96 -4.74 -8.75
N GLN A 32 -14.22 -3.72 -9.57
CA GLN A 32 -15.42 -2.87 -9.47
C GLN A 32 -15.54 -2.18 -8.10
N GLY A 33 -14.41 -1.78 -7.52
CA GLY A 33 -14.35 -1.06 -6.25
C GLY A 33 -14.30 -1.95 -5.01
N LYS A 34 -14.27 -3.28 -5.15
CA LYS A 34 -14.22 -4.21 -4.00
C LYS A 34 -12.85 -4.28 -3.33
N THR A 35 -11.81 -4.02 -4.10
CA THR A 35 -10.42 -4.05 -3.63
C THR A 35 -9.87 -2.63 -3.66
N LEU A 36 -9.38 -2.16 -2.52
CA LEU A 36 -8.60 -0.92 -2.40
C LEU A 36 -7.12 -1.25 -2.22
N TYR A 37 -6.24 -0.28 -2.47
CA TYR A 37 -4.81 -0.46 -2.25
C TYR A 37 -4.26 0.49 -1.21
N LEU A 38 -3.36 -0.04 -0.38
CA LEU A 38 -2.65 0.69 0.66
C LEU A 38 -1.16 0.76 0.29
N SER A 39 -0.53 1.86 0.67
CA SER A 39 0.92 2.06 0.56
C SER A 39 1.48 2.62 1.85
N GLY A 40 2.67 2.18 2.25
CA GLY A 40 3.36 2.72 3.41
C GLY A 40 4.87 2.60 3.29
N MET A 41 5.59 3.32 4.15
CA MET A 41 7.05 3.34 4.19
C MET A 41 7.66 2.05 4.77
N GLY A 42 6.86 1.28 5.52
CA GLY A 42 7.24 -0.04 6.06
C GLY A 42 8.53 -0.02 6.87
N ALA A 43 8.66 0.94 7.79
CA ALA A 43 9.80 1.06 8.68
C ALA A 43 10.11 -0.29 9.35
N SER A 44 11.38 -0.69 9.35
CA SER A 44 11.86 -1.91 9.99
C SER A 44 13.29 -1.72 10.52
N PRO A 45 13.82 -2.69 11.30
CA PRO A 45 15.20 -2.67 11.75
C PRO A 45 16.23 -2.58 10.60
N GLU A 46 15.87 -3.10 9.43
CA GLU A 46 16.70 -3.05 8.20
C GLU A 46 16.53 -1.75 7.40
N GLY A 47 15.82 -0.76 7.93
CA GLY A 47 15.52 0.51 7.28
C GLY A 47 14.07 0.59 6.78
N ASN A 48 13.77 1.62 5.97
CA ASN A 48 12.45 1.73 5.35
C ASN A 48 12.31 0.67 4.26
N ARG A 49 11.26 -0.14 4.36
CA ARG A 49 10.90 -1.14 3.36
C ARG A 49 9.50 -0.86 2.82
N PRO A 50 9.37 0.08 1.86
CA PRO A 50 8.08 0.45 1.30
C PRO A 50 7.29 -0.77 0.84
N PHE A 51 5.97 -0.68 0.90
CA PHE A 51 5.10 -1.80 0.58
C PHE A 51 3.83 -1.39 -0.14
N ARG A 52 3.14 -2.41 -0.65
CA ARG A 52 1.79 -2.33 -1.17
C ARG A 52 0.95 -3.47 -0.61
N ASP A 53 -0.22 -3.12 -0.07
CA ASP A 53 -1.21 -4.08 0.40
C ASP A 53 -2.51 -3.94 -0.42
N SER A 54 -3.16 -5.06 -0.69
CA SER A 54 -4.53 -5.10 -1.19
C SER A 54 -5.47 -5.17 0.01
N TYR A 55 -6.55 -4.41 -0.01
CA TYR A 55 -7.54 -4.34 1.04
C TYR A 55 -8.92 -4.73 0.49
N ASP A 56 -9.43 -5.87 0.93
CA ASP A 56 -10.74 -6.37 0.55
C ASP A 56 -11.82 -5.69 1.41
N LEU A 57 -12.79 -5.01 0.78
CA LEU A 57 -13.86 -4.29 1.47
C LEU A 57 -14.92 -5.22 2.08
N GLY A 58 -15.12 -6.42 1.53
CA GLY A 58 -16.07 -7.40 2.02
C GLY A 58 -15.59 -8.07 3.29
N THR A 59 -14.34 -8.52 3.33
CA THR A 59 -13.73 -9.17 4.50
C THR A 59 -13.08 -8.19 5.47
N LYS A 60 -12.80 -6.96 5.03
CA LYS A 60 -12.07 -5.92 5.79
C LYS A 60 -10.64 -6.34 6.16
N THR A 61 -10.00 -7.10 5.29
CA THR A 61 -8.64 -7.60 5.52
C THR A 61 -7.65 -7.03 4.53
N ALA A 62 -6.47 -6.63 5.02
CA ALA A 62 -5.33 -6.28 4.19
C ALA A 62 -4.45 -7.51 3.94
N LYS A 63 -3.89 -7.63 2.74
CA LYS A 63 -2.88 -8.62 2.37
C LYS A 63 -1.68 -7.93 1.75
N ARG A 64 -0.49 -8.20 2.31
CA ARG A 64 0.79 -7.83 1.71
C ARG A 64 0.99 -8.62 0.43
N PHE A 65 1.06 -7.92 -0.70
CA PHE A 65 1.38 -8.56 -1.97
C PHE A 65 2.72 -8.09 -2.53
N TRP A 66 3.21 -6.90 -2.14
CA TRP A 66 4.56 -6.44 -2.49
C TRP A 66 5.24 -5.68 -1.36
N ARG A 67 6.56 -5.86 -1.21
CA ARG A 67 7.44 -5.12 -0.29
C ARG A 67 8.83 -5.02 -0.91
N SER A 68 9.51 -3.89 -0.72
CA SER A 68 10.91 -3.80 -1.11
C SER A 68 11.78 -4.80 -0.33
N GLU A 69 12.85 -5.25 -0.98
CA GLU A 69 13.85 -6.13 -0.38
C GLU A 69 15.04 -5.31 0.13
N ALA A 70 15.43 -5.52 1.39
CA ALA A 70 16.63 -4.88 1.91
C ALA A 70 17.87 -5.43 1.19
N PRO A 71 18.89 -4.60 0.89
CA PRO A 71 19.06 -3.21 1.34
C PRO A 71 18.47 -2.16 0.39
N PHE A 72 17.66 -2.55 -0.59
CA PHE A 72 17.18 -1.65 -1.64
C PHE A 72 15.93 -0.87 -1.22
N PHE A 73 15.95 0.43 -1.49
CA PHE A 73 14.77 1.28 -1.39
C PHE A 73 14.09 1.33 -2.76
N GLU A 74 12.94 0.67 -2.86
CA GLU A 74 12.13 0.63 -4.07
C GLU A 74 10.73 1.14 -3.76
N MET A 75 10.16 1.94 -4.67
CA MET A 75 8.78 2.41 -4.55
C MET A 75 8.09 2.31 -5.90
N PRO A 76 7.09 1.42 -6.03
CA PRO A 76 6.33 1.31 -7.27
C PRO A 76 5.59 2.62 -7.59
N VAL A 77 5.84 3.18 -8.77
CA VAL A 77 5.29 4.49 -9.18
C VAL A 77 3.97 4.38 -9.95
N ALA A 78 3.72 3.23 -10.57
CA ALA A 78 2.50 2.96 -11.33
C ALA A 78 2.10 1.49 -11.15
N MET A 79 0.83 1.19 -11.42
CA MET A 79 0.33 -0.18 -11.44
C MET A 79 -0.06 -0.52 -12.88
N MET A 80 0.49 -1.61 -13.41
CA MET A 80 0.26 -2.03 -14.80
C MET A 80 -1.07 -2.77 -14.97
N ASP A 81 -1.39 -3.65 -14.02
CA ASP A 81 -2.66 -4.39 -14.01
C ASP A 81 -3.13 -4.57 -12.57
N ALA A 82 -4.16 -3.81 -12.21
CA ALA A 82 -4.71 -3.83 -10.87
C ALA A 82 -5.40 -5.13 -10.51
N SER A 83 -6.13 -5.72 -11.46
CA SER A 83 -6.79 -7.00 -11.25
C SER A 83 -5.81 -8.14 -10.93
N LYS A 84 -4.55 -7.98 -11.34
CA LYS A 84 -3.47 -8.94 -11.07
C LYS A 84 -2.48 -8.48 -9.99
N GLY A 85 -2.66 -7.27 -9.44
CA GLY A 85 -1.73 -6.69 -8.46
C GLY A 85 -0.33 -6.42 -9.00
N LEU A 86 -0.20 -6.16 -10.31
CA LEU A 86 1.10 -5.96 -10.98
C LEU A 86 1.48 -4.48 -11.02
N PHE A 87 2.70 -4.16 -10.59
CA PHE A 87 3.32 -2.84 -10.63
C PHE A 87 4.49 -2.79 -11.60
#